data_AF-A0A7J5XL70-F1
#
_entry.id   AF-A0A7J5XL70-F1
#
_cell.length_a   1.000
_cell.length_b   1.000
_cell.length_c   1.000
_cell.angle_alpha   90.00
_cell.angle_beta   90.00
_cell.angle_gamma   90.00
#
_symmetry.space_group_name_H-M   'P 1'
#
loop_
_entity.id
_entity.type
_entity.pdbx_description
1 polymer ?
#
loop_
_entity_poly.entity_id
_entity_poly.type
_entity_poly.pdbx_seq_one_letter_code
_entity_poly.pdbx_strand_id
1 'polypeptide(L)'
;MITLTELLSQDVNASLSATLPMLVNMKRRHLLSRDDDSTTVKAVKKKITEEIDKRWELTGSLEGSIYIQAAVLDPRFKSLSFLDAEKRDDAYATVSDLAESLSPAEEATAQREDSSGTEESEPAPKRQREKQQDISMLMAFDEDQETEDHKKEMKTYLEDRTKVPGNR
;
A
#
# COMPACT_ATOMS: atom_id res chain seq x y z
N MET A 1 -10.68 18.61 12.85
CA MET A 1 -10.15 17.40 13.51
C MET A 1 -10.44 16.26 12.54
N ILE A 2 -9.43 15.60 12.01
CA ILE A 2 -9.60 14.48 11.07
C ILE A 2 -9.78 13.21 11.89
N THR A 3 -10.78 12.40 11.57
CA THR A 3 -11.01 11.11 12.25
C THR A 3 -10.09 10.03 11.68
N LEU A 4 -9.82 8.98 12.45
CA LEU A 4 -8.99 7.87 11.96
C LEU A 4 -9.60 7.21 10.70
N THR A 5 -10.92 7.04 10.69
CA THR A 5 -11.66 6.52 9.53
C THR A 5 -11.50 7.42 8.31
N GLU A 6 -11.58 8.73 8.49
CA GLU A 6 -11.39 9.70 7.40
C GLU A 6 -9.95 9.73 6.89
N LEU A 7 -8.95 9.55 7.75
CA LEU A 7 -7.55 9.45 7.33
C LEU A 7 -7.29 8.18 6.50
N LEU A 8 -7.84 7.05 6.92
CA LEU A 8 -7.66 5.75 6.26
C LEU A 8 -8.49 5.59 4.99
N SER A 9 -9.54 6.39 4.81
CA SER A 9 -10.40 6.37 3.61
C SER A 9 -10.05 7.46 2.58
N GLN A 10 -8.92 8.16 2.74
CA GLN A 10 -8.47 9.17 1.77
C GLN A 10 -7.78 8.51 0.58
N ASP A 11 -8.21 8.85 -0.64
CA ASP A 11 -7.60 8.38 -1.89
C ASP A 11 -6.16 8.87 -2.10
N VAL A 12 -5.80 10.00 -1.47
CA VAL A 12 -4.48 10.63 -1.62
C VAL A 12 -3.42 9.96 -0.73
N ASN A 13 -3.85 9.22 0.30
CA ASN A 13 -2.94 8.56 1.23
C ASN A 13 -2.92 7.06 0.96
N ALA A 14 -1.72 6.47 0.92
CA ALA A 14 -1.59 5.03 1.07
C ALA A 14 -2.09 4.65 2.46
N SER A 15 -3.36 4.23 2.56
CA SER A 15 -4.00 3.85 3.82
C SER A 15 -3.25 2.70 4.50
N LEU A 16 -2.62 1.84 3.70
CA LEU A 16 -1.87 0.69 4.14
C LEU A 16 -0.67 1.05 5.04
N SER A 17 0.12 2.06 4.65
CA SER A 17 1.29 2.50 5.44
C SER A 17 0.90 3.15 6.76
N ALA A 18 -0.27 3.79 6.81
CA ALA A 18 -0.79 4.45 8.00
C ALA A 18 -1.54 3.50 8.96
N THR A 19 -2.05 2.37 8.47
CA THR A 19 -2.90 1.46 9.24
C THR A 19 -2.24 1.02 10.55
N LEU A 20 -1.05 0.42 10.47
CA LEU A 20 -0.35 -0.08 11.66
C LEU A 20 0.09 1.04 12.62
N PRO A 21 0.77 2.11 12.17
CA PRO A 21 1.10 3.24 13.04
C PRO A 21 -0.12 3.80 13.78
N MET A 22 -1.26 3.90 13.11
CA MET A 22 -2.48 4.44 13.71
C MET A 22 -3.11 3.48 14.73
N LEU A 23 -3.19 2.19 14.43
CA LEU A 23 -3.71 1.19 15.37
C LEU A 23 -2.86 1.11 16.64
N VAL A 24 -1.53 1.14 16.51
CA VAL A 24 -0.62 1.16 17.66
C VAL A 24 -0.81 2.43 18.50
N ASN A 25 -0.93 3.59 17.86
CA ASN A 25 -1.18 4.84 18.56
C ASN A 25 -2.56 4.85 19.25
N MET A 26 -3.59 4.33 18.61
CA MET A 26 -4.92 4.20 19.19
C MET A 26 -4.90 3.30 20.43
N LYS A 27 -4.20 2.15 20.36
CA LYS A 27 -3.99 1.26 21.50
C LYS A 27 -3.30 1.98 22.66
N ARG A 28 -2.17 2.65 22.38
CA ARG A 28 -1.37 3.36 23.39
C ARG A 28 -2.10 4.55 24.02
N ARG A 29 -2.93 5.29 23.26
CA ARG A 29 -3.55 6.53 23.76
C ARG A 29 -4.94 6.35 24.33
N HIS A 30 -5.73 5.42 23.78
CA HIS A 30 -7.17 5.34 24.08
C HIS A 30 -7.60 4.01 24.69
N LEU A 31 -6.88 2.92 24.41
CA LEU A 31 -7.27 1.57 24.86
C LEU A 31 -6.44 1.04 26.02
N LEU A 32 -5.40 1.77 26.46
CA LEU A 32 -4.74 1.46 27.72
C LEU A 32 -5.74 1.58 28.88
N SER A 33 -5.78 0.53 29.69
CA SER A 33 -6.53 0.52 30.95
C SER A 33 -5.85 1.45 31.93
N ARG A 34 -6.63 2.33 32.56
CA ARG A 34 -6.17 3.29 33.57
C ARG A 34 -6.79 2.97 34.92
N ASP A 35 -6.19 3.44 35.99
CA ASP A 35 -6.65 3.10 37.35
C ASP A 35 -8.04 3.65 37.65
N ASP A 36 -8.38 4.79 37.04
CA ASP A 36 -9.68 5.48 37.11
C ASP A 36 -10.77 4.83 36.24
N ASP A 37 -10.43 3.88 35.36
CA ASP A 37 -11.43 3.17 34.55
C ASP A 37 -12.28 2.23 35.42
N SER A 38 -13.58 2.20 35.17
CA SER A 38 -14.47 1.19 35.75
C SER A 38 -14.12 -0.22 35.25
N THR A 39 -14.54 -1.25 35.98
CA THR A 39 -14.34 -2.65 35.61
C THR A 39 -14.88 -2.96 34.21
N THR A 40 -16.06 -2.42 33.88
CA THR A 40 -16.67 -2.55 32.55
C THR A 40 -15.83 -1.87 31.47
N VAL A 41 -15.31 -0.66 31.71
CA VAL A 41 -14.48 0.06 30.73
C VAL A 41 -13.17 -0.69 30.48
N LYS A 42 -12.52 -1.21 31.52
CA LYS A 42 -11.32 -2.06 31.39
C LYS A 42 -11.60 -3.30 30.54
N ALA A 43 -12.72 -3.98 30.78
CA ALA A 43 -13.11 -5.16 30.02
C ALA A 43 -13.38 -4.84 28.53
N VAL A 44 -14.06 -3.73 28.24
CA VAL A 44 -14.32 -3.29 26.87
C VAL A 44 -13.03 -2.90 26.15
N LYS A 45 -12.17 -2.09 26.76
CA LYS A 45 -10.87 -1.70 26.19
C LYS A 45 -9.99 -2.91 25.88
N LYS A 46 -9.96 -3.89 26.79
CA LYS A 46 -9.25 -5.16 26.59
C LYS A 46 -9.82 -5.92 25.38
N LYS A 47 -11.14 -6.11 25.32
CA LYS A 47 -11.79 -6.83 24.22
C LYS A 47 -11.59 -6.15 22.86
N ILE A 48 -11.64 -4.82 22.81
CA ILE A 48 -11.34 -4.07 21.59
C ILE A 48 -9.89 -4.28 21.17
N THR A 49 -8.96 -4.26 22.12
CA THR A 49 -7.52 -4.48 21.83
C THR A 49 -7.28 -5.87 21.26
N GLU A 50 -7.87 -6.89 21.86
CA GLU A 50 -7.79 -8.28 21.38
C GLU A 50 -8.36 -8.45 19.96
N GLU A 51 -9.49 -7.81 19.67
CA GLU A 51 -10.10 -7.84 18.34
C GLU A 51 -9.26 -7.12 17.29
N ILE A 52 -8.60 -6.00 17.64
CA ILE A 52 -7.66 -5.32 16.74
C ILE A 52 -6.48 -6.23 16.45
N ASP A 53 -5.88 -6.82 17.47
CA ASP A 53 -4.70 -7.66 17.28
C ASP A 53 -5.01 -8.89 16.43
N LYS A 54 -6.20 -9.48 16.61
CA LYS A 54 -6.67 -10.61 15.82
C LYS A 54 -6.93 -10.25 14.36
N ARG A 55 -7.65 -9.16 14.09
CA ARG A 55 -8.09 -8.79 12.72
C ARG A 55 -6.96 -8.34 11.82
N TRP A 56 -5.92 -7.74 12.40
CA TRP A 56 -4.74 -7.27 11.67
C TRP A 56 -3.53 -8.18 11.87
N GLU A 57 -3.72 -9.34 12.50
CA GLU A 57 -2.68 -10.36 12.72
C GLU A 57 -1.43 -9.81 13.44
N LEU A 58 -1.62 -8.84 14.34
CA LEU A 58 -0.54 -8.08 14.99
C LEU A 58 0.22 -8.87 16.07
N THR A 59 -0.29 -10.04 16.44
CA THR A 59 0.32 -10.96 17.42
C THR A 59 1.23 -12.02 16.79
N GLY A 60 1.24 -12.12 15.45
CA GLY A 60 2.10 -13.04 14.71
C GLY A 60 3.54 -12.52 14.53
N SER A 61 4.33 -13.24 13.73
CA SER A 61 5.61 -12.66 13.27
C SER A 61 5.32 -11.43 12.43
N LEU A 62 5.88 -10.31 12.86
CA LEU A 62 5.80 -9.04 12.13
C LEU A 62 6.78 -9.02 10.95
N GLU A 63 7.70 -9.98 10.89
CA GLU A 63 8.61 -10.22 9.77
C GLU A 63 7.78 -10.62 8.54
N GLY A 64 7.78 -9.76 7.51
CA GLY A 64 6.97 -9.97 6.31
C GLY A 64 5.57 -9.34 6.34
N SER A 65 5.21 -8.62 7.40
CA SER A 65 3.94 -7.87 7.43
C SER A 65 3.95 -6.76 6.37
N ILE A 66 2.98 -6.82 5.45
CA ILE A 66 2.83 -5.81 4.39
C ILE A 66 2.59 -4.40 4.97
N TYR A 67 1.96 -4.31 6.15
CA TYR A 67 1.74 -3.03 6.83
C TYR A 67 3.05 -2.39 7.28
N ILE A 68 4.01 -3.19 7.75
CA ILE A 68 5.33 -2.71 8.16
C ILE A 68 6.13 -2.29 6.93
N GLN A 69 6.17 -3.13 5.90
CA GLN A 69 6.88 -2.82 4.66
C GLN A 69 6.33 -1.53 4.01
N ALA A 70 5.00 -1.37 3.98
CA ALA A 70 4.38 -0.14 3.50
C ALA A 70 4.73 1.08 4.37
N ALA A 71 4.79 0.92 5.70
CA ALA A 71 5.18 1.99 6.61
C ALA A 71 6.67 2.38 6.49
N VAL A 72 7.55 1.42 6.23
CA VAL A 72 8.99 1.64 5.97
C VAL A 72 9.20 2.54 4.75
N LEU A 73 8.43 2.30 3.69
CA LEU A 73 8.51 3.03 2.42
C LEU A 73 7.83 4.40 2.47
N ASP A 74 7.01 4.68 3.49
CA ASP A 74 6.32 5.96 3.64
C ASP A 74 7.17 6.97 4.42
N PRO A 75 7.54 8.12 3.81
CA PRO A 75 8.38 9.13 4.47
C PRO A 75 7.82 9.67 5.79
N ARG A 76 6.49 9.64 5.97
CA ARG A 76 5.83 10.11 7.20
C ARG A 76 6.12 9.22 8.40
N PHE A 77 6.49 7.97 8.17
CA PHE A 77 6.74 6.97 9.20
C PHE A 77 8.21 6.53 9.26
N LYS A 78 9.14 7.32 8.68
CA LYS A 78 10.59 7.03 8.63
C LYS A 78 11.26 6.71 9.98
N SER A 79 10.69 7.13 11.11
CA SER A 79 11.24 6.78 12.43
C SER A 79 10.76 5.43 12.96
N LEU A 80 9.70 4.87 12.36
CA LEU A 80 8.96 3.69 12.80
C LEU A 80 8.76 3.67 14.33
N SER A 81 8.42 4.82 14.93
CA SER A 81 8.34 4.98 16.40
C SER A 81 7.26 4.13 17.09
N PHE A 82 6.46 3.41 16.31
CA PHE A 82 5.49 2.45 16.78
C PHE A 82 6.10 1.05 17.01
N LEU A 83 7.30 0.78 16.48
CA LEU A 83 8.07 -0.44 16.69
C LEU A 83 9.19 -0.25 17.73
N ASP A 84 9.64 -1.36 18.29
CA ASP A 84 10.86 -1.43 19.12
C ASP A 84 12.11 -1.30 18.24
N ALA A 85 13.26 -0.98 18.83
CA ALA A 85 14.48 -0.70 18.07
C ALA A 85 14.93 -1.89 17.20
N GLU A 86 14.96 -3.09 17.76
CA GLU A 86 15.34 -4.32 17.05
C GLU A 86 14.42 -4.56 15.85
N LYS A 87 13.10 -4.55 16.06
CA LYS A 87 12.09 -4.76 15.00
C LYS A 87 12.13 -3.71 13.90
N ARG A 88 12.56 -2.49 14.23
CA ARG A 88 12.73 -1.43 13.23
C ARG A 88 13.89 -1.75 12.31
N ASP A 89 15.01 -2.19 12.87
CA ASP A 89 16.20 -2.52 12.09
C ASP A 89 15.91 -3.73 11.19
N ASP A 90 15.21 -4.75 11.71
CA ASP A 90 14.74 -5.90 10.93
C ASP A 90 13.79 -5.51 9.79
N ALA A 91 12.89 -4.55 10.03
CA ALA A 91 11.98 -4.05 9.02
C ALA A 91 12.71 -3.35 7.86
N TYR A 92 13.73 -2.55 8.17
CA TYR A 92 14.57 -1.91 7.17
C TYR A 92 15.42 -2.92 6.39
N ALA A 93 16.00 -3.92 7.08
CA ALA A 93 16.74 -5.00 6.44
C ALA A 93 15.85 -5.78 5.46
N THR A 94 14.66 -6.19 5.90
CA THR A 94 13.70 -6.94 5.07
C THR A 94 13.35 -6.19 3.77
N VAL A 95 13.08 -4.89 3.85
CA VAL A 95 12.76 -4.07 2.66
C VAL A 95 13.98 -3.87 1.77
N SER A 96 15.18 -3.78 2.34
CA SER A 96 16.43 -3.67 1.58
C SER A 96 16.72 -4.96 0.81
N ASP A 97 16.61 -6.12 1.47
CA ASP A 97 16.78 -7.43 0.84
C ASP A 97 15.77 -7.65 -0.31
N LEU A 98 14.52 -7.23 -0.09
CA LEU A 98 13.49 -7.25 -1.15
C LEU A 98 13.88 -6.34 -2.33
N ALA A 99 14.36 -5.13 -2.07
CA ALA A 99 14.80 -4.21 -3.11
C ALA A 99 16.00 -4.76 -3.91
N GLU A 100 16.96 -5.37 -3.23
CA GLU A 100 18.12 -6.03 -3.86
C GLU A 100 17.69 -7.23 -4.70
N SER A 101 16.76 -8.05 -4.21
CA SER A 101 16.22 -9.19 -4.97
C SER A 101 15.48 -8.78 -6.25
N LEU A 102 14.94 -7.57 -6.29
CA LEU A 102 14.24 -6.99 -7.44
C LEU A 102 15.19 -6.30 -8.42
N SER A 103 16.45 -6.03 -8.03
CA SER A 103 17.45 -5.51 -8.94
C SER A 103 17.88 -6.64 -9.91
N PRO A 104 17.61 -6.53 -11.22
CA PRO A 104 18.22 -7.44 -12.16
C PRO A 104 19.73 -7.25 -12.08
N ALA A 105 20.49 -8.35 -12.14
CA ALA A 105 21.94 -8.38 -12.16
C ALA A 105 22.54 -7.62 -13.38
N GLU A 106 22.40 -6.30 -13.41
CA GLU A 106 22.94 -5.41 -14.45
C GLU A 106 24.41 -5.01 -14.16
N GLU A 107 25.10 -5.65 -13.22
CA GLU A 107 26.49 -5.34 -12.86
C GLU A 107 27.47 -6.51 -13.07
N ALA A 108 27.34 -7.28 -14.16
CA ALA A 108 28.34 -8.28 -14.54
C ALA A 108 29.03 -8.04 -15.90
N THR A 109 28.82 -6.90 -16.55
CA THR A 109 29.54 -6.56 -17.80
C THR A 109 29.84 -5.06 -17.90
N ALA A 110 30.63 -4.51 -16.99
CA ALA A 110 31.29 -3.23 -17.23
C ALA A 110 32.51 -3.06 -16.31
N GLN A 111 33.54 -3.89 -16.48
CA GLN A 111 34.93 -3.49 -16.22
C GLN A 111 35.88 -4.64 -16.57
N ARG A 112 36.34 -4.66 -17.83
CA ARG A 112 37.71 -5.02 -18.21
C ARG A 112 37.93 -4.67 -19.68
N GLU A 113 39.10 -4.08 -19.92
CA GLU A 113 39.70 -3.66 -21.20
C GLU A 113 39.18 -2.31 -21.74
N ASP A 114 39.98 -1.45 -22.34
CA ASP A 114 41.39 -1.06 -22.29
C ASP A 114 41.42 0.25 -23.11
N SER A 115 42.39 1.09 -22.80
CA SER A 115 42.78 2.35 -23.44
C SER A 115 42.65 2.39 -24.97
N SER A 116 42.03 3.45 -25.53
CA SER A 116 42.45 4.19 -26.73
C SER A 116 41.28 5.00 -27.30
N GLY A 117 41.53 6.27 -27.62
CA GLY A 117 40.49 7.24 -28.02
C GLY A 117 40.04 7.21 -29.47
N THR A 118 39.20 8.22 -29.76
CA THR A 118 38.82 8.86 -31.04
C THR A 118 37.32 8.76 -31.40
N GLU A 119 36.68 9.93 -31.31
CA GLU A 119 35.55 10.54 -32.03
C GLU A 119 34.32 9.75 -32.55
N GLU A 120 33.17 10.42 -32.34
CA GLU A 120 31.90 10.40 -33.08
C GLU A 120 31.15 9.06 -33.31
N SER A 121 30.04 8.89 -32.57
CA SER A 121 28.69 8.77 -33.17
C SER A 121 27.62 8.59 -32.08
N GLU A 122 26.62 9.49 -32.08
CA GLU A 122 25.29 9.20 -31.52
C GLU A 122 24.61 8.11 -32.38
N PRO A 123 23.80 7.22 -31.78
CA PRO A 123 22.38 7.54 -31.61
C PRO A 123 21.80 7.13 -30.24
N ALA A 124 20.92 7.99 -29.72
CA ALA A 124 20.11 7.77 -28.53
C ALA A 124 18.95 6.73 -28.77
N PRO A 125 18.05 6.46 -27.81
CA PRO A 125 18.09 5.34 -26.89
C PRO A 125 16.94 4.34 -27.13
N LYS A 126 17.24 3.04 -27.28
CA LYS A 126 16.19 2.01 -27.52
C LYS A 126 15.37 1.64 -26.27
N ARG A 127 15.88 1.88 -25.06
CA ARG A 127 15.25 1.46 -23.78
C ARG A 127 13.99 2.26 -23.39
N GLN A 128 13.78 3.46 -23.94
CA GLN A 128 12.62 4.30 -23.59
C GLN A 128 11.35 3.88 -24.33
N ARG A 129 11.50 3.24 -25.51
CA ARG A 129 10.39 2.79 -26.35
C ARG A 129 9.75 1.51 -25.81
N GLU A 130 10.55 0.61 -25.24
CA GLU A 130 10.05 -0.62 -24.59
C GLU A 130 9.22 -0.29 -23.34
N LYS A 131 9.67 0.63 -22.47
CA LYS A 131 8.88 1.06 -21.31
C LYS A 131 7.58 1.76 -21.68
N GLN A 132 7.55 2.54 -22.76
CA GLN A 132 6.30 3.11 -23.28
C GLN A 132 5.37 2.06 -23.89
N GLN A 133 5.92 1.03 -24.53
CA GLN A 133 5.13 -0.08 -25.08
C GLN A 133 4.53 -0.96 -23.99
N ASP A 134 5.28 -1.26 -22.92
CA ASP A 134 4.76 -2.03 -21.78
C ASP A 134 3.64 -1.28 -21.04
N ILE A 135 3.81 0.03 -20.80
CA ILE A 135 2.76 0.86 -20.18
C ILE A 135 1.53 0.95 -21.10
N SER A 136 1.74 1.05 -22.41
CA SER A 136 0.65 1.08 -23.39
C SER A 136 -0.07 -0.27 -23.51
N MET A 137 0.64 -1.40 -23.31
CA MET A 137 0.02 -2.73 -23.24
C MET A 137 -0.78 -2.92 -21.95
N LEU A 138 -0.28 -2.41 -20.82
CA LEU A 138 -0.98 -2.47 -19.53
C LEU A 138 -2.28 -1.66 -19.53
N MET A 139 -2.33 -0.57 -20.30
CA MET A 139 -3.51 0.30 -20.46
C MET A 139 -4.47 -0.18 -21.56
N ALA A 140 -4.06 -1.16 -22.39
CA ALA A 140 -4.87 -1.69 -23.50
C ALA A 140 -5.75 -2.90 -23.11
N PHE A 141 -5.55 -3.47 -21.92
CA PHE A 141 -6.44 -4.50 -21.39
C PHE A 141 -7.57 -3.84 -20.58
N ASP A 142 -8.56 -3.30 -21.29
CA ASP A 142 -10.00 -3.32 -20.92
C ASP A 142 -10.90 -2.39 -21.78
N GLU A 143 -10.49 -1.96 -22.98
CA GLU A 143 -11.39 -1.14 -23.83
C GLU A 143 -12.26 -1.91 -24.84
N ASP A 144 -12.06 -3.22 -25.06
CA ASP A 144 -12.71 -3.93 -26.18
C ASP A 144 -13.70 -5.06 -25.80
N GLN A 145 -14.13 -5.20 -24.54
CA GLN A 145 -15.11 -6.24 -24.16
C GLN A 145 -16.37 -5.80 -23.40
N GLU A 146 -16.65 -4.50 -23.26
CA GLU A 146 -17.76 -4.02 -22.41
C GLU A 146 -18.78 -3.07 -23.08
N THR A 147 -18.91 -3.01 -24.40
CA THR A 147 -19.84 -2.01 -25.00
C THR A 147 -21.26 -2.49 -25.24
N GLU A 148 -21.51 -3.79 -25.40
CA GLU A 148 -22.84 -4.29 -25.80
C GLU A 148 -23.68 -4.83 -24.64
N ASP A 149 -23.05 -5.48 -23.66
CA ASP A 149 -23.76 -6.02 -22.50
C ASP A 149 -24.19 -4.89 -21.54
N HIS A 150 -23.35 -3.89 -21.33
CA HIS A 150 -23.69 -2.70 -20.54
C HIS A 150 -24.82 -1.88 -21.16
N LYS A 151 -24.87 -1.76 -22.50
CA LYS A 151 -25.99 -1.08 -23.18
C LYS A 151 -27.30 -1.86 -23.04
N LYS A 152 -27.26 -3.19 -23.13
CA LYS A 152 -28.44 -4.05 -22.91
C LYS A 152 -28.94 -3.97 -21.47
N GLU A 153 -28.04 -4.02 -20.50
CA GLU A 153 -28.41 -3.91 -19.09
C GLU A 153 -28.99 -2.52 -18.78
N MET A 154 -28.37 -1.45 -19.27
CA MET A 154 -28.86 -0.07 -19.14
C MET A 154 -30.25 0.12 -19.78
N LYS A 155 -30.48 -0.46 -20.96
CA LYS A 155 -31.78 -0.42 -21.63
C LYS A 155 -32.86 -1.15 -20.83
N THR A 156 -32.51 -2.30 -20.25
CA THR A 156 -33.42 -3.07 -19.38
C THR A 156 -33.80 -2.27 -18.12
N TYR A 157 -32.85 -1.53 -17.54
CA TYR A 157 -33.10 -0.64 -16.40
C TYR A 157 -34.01 0.55 -16.74
N LEU A 158 -33.85 1.15 -17.93
CA LEU A 158 -34.68 2.29 -18.38
C LEU A 158 -36.10 1.87 -18.76
N GLU A 159 -36.29 0.63 -19.22
CA GLU A 159 -37.59 0.06 -19.56
C GLU A 159 -38.37 -0.42 -18.33
N ASP A 160 -37.68 -0.71 -17.22
CA ASP A 160 -38.30 -1.09 -15.95
C ASP A 160 -38.94 0.12 -15.24
N ARG A 161 -40.20 0.37 -15.59
CA ARG A 161 -41.06 1.42 -15.00
C ARG A 161 -41.30 1.28 -13.49
N THR A 162 -40.82 0.21 -12.85
CA THR A 162 -40.89 0.05 -11.39
C THR A 162 -39.72 0.70 -10.64
N LYS A 163 -38.64 1.07 -11.35
CA LYS A 163 -37.40 1.61 -10.73
C LYS A 163 -37.11 3.08 -11.01
N VAL A 164 -37.90 3.75 -11.86
CA VAL A 164 -37.85 5.21 -11.95
C VAL A 164 -38.61 5.76 -10.74
N PRO A 165 -37.98 6.44 -9.77
CA PRO A 165 -38.73 7.15 -8.75
C PRO A 165 -39.61 8.17 -9.46
N GLY A 166 -40.91 7.90 -9.48
CA GLY A 166 -41.90 8.75 -10.10
C GLY A 166 -41.82 10.13 -9.46
N ASN A 167 -41.35 11.11 -10.22
CA ASN A 167 -41.57 12.51 -9.91
C ASN A 167 -43.07 12.78 -10.11
N ARG A 168 -43.83 12.76 -9.01
CA ARG A 168 -45.11 13.43 -8.86
C ARG A 168 -45.13 14.18 -7.55
#